data_AF-A0A7C6NGF1-F1
#
_entry.id   AF-A0A7C6NGF1-F1
#
_cell.length_a   1.000
_cell.length_b   1.000
_cell.length_c   1.000
_cell.angle_alpha   90.00
_cell.angle_beta   90.00
_cell.angle_gamma   90.00
#
_symmetry.space_group_name_H-M   'P 1'
#
loop_
_entity.id
_entity.type
_entity.pdbx_description
1 polymer ?
#
loop_
_entity_poly.entity_id
_entity_poly.type
_entity_poly.pdbx_seq_one_letter_code
_entity_poly.pdbx_strand_id
1 'polypeptide(L)' 'MENRLICTYALAKSLHEEGKDILDVFVPFILMTFYYTRKEILSEVEIKEYLKDFFNLEIPGHTIKTIITRAKRTGY' A
#
# COMPACT_ATOMS: atom_id res chain seq x y z
N MET A 1 10.36 -21.40 3.59
CA MET A 1 8.89 -21.29 3.54
C MET A 1 8.33 -20.93 4.92
N GLU A 2 8.80 -21.58 5.99
CA GLU A 2 8.43 -21.34 7.40
C GLU A 2 8.65 -19.89 7.86
N ASN A 3 9.80 -19.29 7.51
CA ASN A 3 10.10 -17.89 7.85
C ASN A 3 9.13 -16.87 7.24
N ARG A 4 8.54 -17.15 6.06
CA ARG A 4 7.62 -16.21 5.40
C ARG A 4 6.32 -16.06 6.19
N LEU A 5 5.76 -17.17 6.67
CA LEU A 5 4.52 -17.15 7.47
C LEU A 5 4.74 -16.44 8.80
N ILE A 6 5.87 -16.69 9.46
CA ILE A 6 6.24 -16.02 10.71
C ILE A 6 6.42 -14.52 10.47
N CYS A 7 7.13 -14.11 9.41
CA CYS A 7 7.31 -12.69 9.08
C CYS A 7 5.97 -12.01 8.75
N THR A 8 5.12 -12.63 7.94
CA THR A 8 3.79 -12.08 7.61
C THR A 8 2.92 -11.96 8.86
N TYR A 9 2.91 -12.98 9.73
CA TYR A 9 2.17 -12.92 10.99
C TYR A 9 2.73 -11.85 11.93
N ALA A 10 4.05 -11.75 12.08
CA ALA A 10 4.69 -10.73 12.92
C ALA A 10 4.37 -9.31 12.43
N LEU A 11 4.36 -9.09 11.11
CA LEU A 11 3.95 -7.81 10.51
C LEU A 11 2.47 -7.51 10.79
N ALA A 12 1.58 -8.46 10.50
CA ALA A 12 0.15 -8.29 10.76
C ALA A 12 -0.16 -8.04 12.24
N LYS A 13 0.52 -8.77 13.14
CA LYS A 13 0.40 -8.60 14.59
C LYS A 13 0.90 -7.23 15.04
N SER A 14 2.07 -6.79 14.58
CA SER A 14 2.64 -5.48 14.95
C SER A 14 1.71 -4.34 14.53
N LEU A 15 1.14 -4.42 13.32
CA LEU A 15 0.16 -3.45 12.83
C LEU A 15 -1.10 -3.44 13.70
N HIS A 16 -1.63 -4.62 14.03
CA HIS A 16 -2.80 -4.75 14.89
C HIS A 16 -2.55 -4.17 16.29
N GLU A 17 -1.39 -4.45 16.88
CA GLU A 17 -0.98 -3.91 18.19
C GLU A 17 -0.81 -2.38 18.16
N GLU A 18 -0.43 -1.81 17.02
CA GLU A 18 -0.37 -0.35 16.78
C GLU A 18 -1.74 0.27 16.44
N GLY A 19 -2.83 -0.51 16.44
CA GLY A 19 -4.16 -0.05 16.03
C GLY A 19 -4.28 0.26 14.52
N LYS A 20 -3.32 -0.22 13.73
CA LYS A 20 -3.26 -0.09 12.27
C LYS A 20 -3.80 -1.35 11.60
N ASP A 21 -4.22 -1.18 10.35
CA ASP A 21 -4.69 -2.27 9.50
C ASP A 21 -3.57 -2.71 8.55
N ILE A 22 -3.65 -3.95 8.07
CA ILE A 22 -2.70 -4.47 7.08
C ILE A 22 -2.63 -3.61 5.82
N LEU A 23 -3.74 -2.94 5.47
CA LEU A 23 -3.78 -2.02 4.33
C LEU A 23 -2.88 -0.79 4.52
N ASP A 24 -2.58 -0.41 5.75
CA ASP A 24 -1.77 0.76 6.05
C ASP A 24 -0.28 0.55 5.66
N VAL A 25 0.17 -0.71 5.53
CA VAL A 25 1.50 -1.06 5.00
C VAL A 25 1.68 -0.61 3.56
N PHE A 26 0.60 -0.49 2.79
CA PHE A 26 0.66 -0.14 1.38
C PHE A 26 0.69 1.37 1.14
N VAL A 27 0.39 2.20 2.14
CA VAL A 27 0.37 3.66 2.00
C VAL A 27 1.71 4.22 1.49
N PRO A 28 2.89 3.83 2.01
CA PRO A 28 4.16 4.30 1.47
C PRO A 28 4.36 3.96 -0.01
N PHE A 29 3.90 2.78 -0.45
CA PHE A 29 4.02 2.38 -1.86
C PHE A 29 3.13 3.21 -2.77
N ILE A 30 1.92 3.58 -2.31
CA ILE A 30 1.05 4.52 -3.00
C ILE A 30 1.72 5.90 -3.11
N LEU A 31 2.30 6.42 -2.03
CA LEU A 31 2.97 7.73 -2.06
C LEU A 31 4.20 7.73 -2.97
N MET A 32 4.94 6.62 -3.03
CA MET A 32 6.08 6.48 -3.93
C MET A 32 5.69 6.58 -5.41
N THR A 33 4.47 6.22 -5.79
CA THR A 33 4.03 6.39 -7.19
C THR A 33 4.03 7.86 -7.60
N PHE A 34 3.64 8.78 -6.72
CA PHE A 34 3.69 10.23 -6.97
C PHE A 34 5.14 10.74 -7.04
N TYR A 35 6.00 10.28 -6.12
CA TYR A 35 7.40 10.68 -6.08
C TYR A 35 8.13 10.33 -7.39
N TYR A 36 7.96 9.11 -7.89
CA TYR A 36 8.69 8.64 -9.08
C TYR A 36 8.08 9.10 -10.39
N THR A 37 6.76 9.20 -10.48
CA THR A 37 6.12 9.73 -11.69
C THR A 37 6.26 11.25 -11.81
N ARG A 38 6.57 11.92 -10.69
CA ARG A 38 6.54 13.39 -10.55
C ARG A 38 5.21 14.01 -11.01
N LYS A 39 4.14 13.23 -10.98
CA LYS A 39 2.79 13.68 -11.27
C LYS A 39 2.11 14.09 -9.97
N GLU A 40 1.40 15.20 -10.02
CA GLU A 40 0.55 15.64 -8.91
C GLU A 40 -0.76 14.85 -8.84
N ILE A 41 -1.22 14.34 -9.99
CA ILE A 41 -2.47 13.59 -10.13
C ILE A 41 -2.16 12.29 -10.87
N LEU A 42 -2.61 11.18 -10.27
CA LEU A 42 -2.55 9.84 -10.84
C LEU A 42 -3.94 9.21 -10.78
N SER A 43 -4.33 8.55 -11.85
CA SER A 43 -5.50 7.68 -11.86
C SER A 43 -5.24 6.38 -11.09
N GLU A 44 -6.30 5.71 -10.65
CA GLU A 44 -6.20 4.41 -9.98
C GLU A 44 -5.53 3.35 -10.87
N VAL A 45 -5.73 3.43 -12.19
CA VAL A 45 -5.11 2.54 -13.18
C VAL A 45 -3.61 2.78 -13.24
N GLU A 46 -3.16 4.03 -13.33
CA GLU A 46 -1.73 4.37 -13.33
C GLU A 46 -1.04 3.95 -12.02
N ILE A 47 -1.69 4.15 -10.87
CA ILE A 47 -1.16 3.69 -9.58
C ILE A 47 -1.02 2.17 -9.58
N LYS A 48 -2.03 1.45 -10.07
CA LYS A 48 -2.02 -0.02 -10.12
C LYS A 48 -0.90 -0.54 -11.02
N GLU A 49 -0.74 0.02 -12.21
CA GLU A 49 0.33 -0.32 -13.14
C GLU A 49 1.70 -0.05 -12.51
N TYR A 50 1.87 1.12 -11.89
CA TYR A 50 3.12 1.46 -11.21
C TYR A 50 3.46 0.48 -10.07
N LEU A 51 2.49 0.15 -9.22
CA LEU A 51 2.69 -0.80 -8.13
C LEU A 51 3.11 -2.18 -8.62
N LYS A 52 2.52 -2.62 -9.74
CA LYS A 52 2.89 -3.88 -10.39
C LYS A 52 4.30 -3.81 -10.98
N ASP A 53 4.61 -2.78 -11.76
CA ASP A 53 5.85 -2.73 -12.54
C ASP A 53 7.09 -2.46 -11.67
N PHE A 54 6.96 -1.61 -10.64
CA PHE A 54 8.10 -1.20 -9.82
C PHE A 54 8.25 -1.96 -8.51
N PHE A 55 7.15 -2.46 -7.95
CA PHE A 55 7.16 -3.16 -6.65
C PHE A 55 6.68 -4.61 -6.74
N ASN A 56 6.26 -5.09 -7.92
CA ASN A 56 5.66 -6.41 -8.11
C ASN A 56 4.45 -6.65 -7.18
N LEU A 57 3.69 -5.57 -6.91
CA LEU A 57 2.51 -5.57 -6.05
C LEU A 57 1.23 -5.57 -6.88
N GLU A 58 0.59 -6.72 -7.01
CA GLU A 58 -0.71 -6.84 -7.67
C GLU A 58 -1.85 -6.58 -6.67
N ILE A 59 -2.27 -5.33 -6.58
CA ILE A 59 -3.37 -4.91 -5.70
C ILE A 59 -4.67 -4.73 -6.53
N PRO A 60 -5.81 -5.30 -6.08
CA PRO A 60 -7.11 -5.02 -6.70
C PRO A 60 -7.47 -3.53 -6.63
N GLY A 61 -8.11 -2.99 -7.67
CA GLY A 61 -8.43 -1.56 -7.73
C GLY A 61 -9.26 -1.04 -6.55
N HIS A 62 -10.32 -1.77 -6.18
CA HIS A 62 -11.15 -1.44 -5.00
C HIS A 62 -10.32 -1.35 -3.70
N THR A 63 -9.25 -2.15 -3.58
CA THR A 63 -8.32 -2.10 -2.44
C THR A 63 -7.42 -0.86 -2.53
N ILE A 64 -6.92 -0.49 -3.71
CA ILE A 64 -6.17 0.75 -3.93
C ILE A 64 -6.99 1.97 -3.48
N LYS A 65 -8.26 2.04 -3.89
CA LYS A 65 -9.17 3.11 -3.47
C LYS A 65 -9.35 3.18 -1.95
N THR A 66 -9.42 2.01 -1.30
CA THR A 66 -9.49 1.92 0.16
C THR A 66 -8.22 2.44 0.80
N ILE A 67 -7.04 2.04 0.32
CA ILE A 67 -5.74 2.50 0.82
C ILE A 67 -5.61 4.03 0.66
N ILE A 68 -5.96 4.58 -0.51
CA ILE A 68 -5.92 6.03 -0.77
C ILE A 68 -6.85 6.78 0.20
N THR A 69 -8.06 6.26 0.41
CA THR A 69 -9.04 6.88 1.32
C THR A 69 -8.51 6.90 2.75
N ARG A 70 -7.82 5.83 3.17
CA ARG A 70 -7.18 5.76 4.50
C ARG A 70 -6.02 6.74 4.62
N ALA A 71 -5.15 6.80 3.62
CA ALA A 71 -4.02 7.75 3.59
C ALA A 71 -4.51 9.21 3.79
N LYS A 72 -5.58 9.59 3.08
CA LYS A 72 -6.21 10.92 3.26
C LYS A 72 -6.73 11.16 4.68
N ARG A 73 -7.31 10.13 5.31
CA ARG A 73 -7.83 10.22 6.68
C ARG A 73 -6.72 10.33 7.72
N THR A 74 -5.53 9.81 7.43
CA THR A 74 -4.38 9.82 8.33
C THR A 74 -3.44 11.01 8.09
N GLY A 75 -3.82 11.95 7.23
CA GLY A 75 -3.13 13.24 7.05
C GLY A 75 -2.08 13.27 5.94
N TYR A 76 -2.13 12.30 5.02
CA TYR A 76 -1.36 12.32 3.77
C TYR A 76 -2.14 12.98 2.63
#